data_AF-A0A1Y3TB39-F1
#
_entry.id   AF-A0A1Y3TB39-F1
#
_cell.length_a   1.000
_cell.length_b   1.000
_cell.length_c   1.000
_cell.angle_alpha   90.00
_cell.angle_beta   90.00
_cell.angle_gamma   90.00
#
_symmetry.space_group_name_H-M   'P 1'
#
loop_
_entity.id
_entity.type
_entity.pdbx_description
1 polymer ?
#
loop_
_entity_poly.entity_id
_entity_poly.type
_entity_poly.pdbx_seq_one_letter_code
_entity_poly.pdbx_strand_id
1 'polypeptide(L)'
;MKFHVLTLFPEMIENAVHTSITGRAVKKGTISLDTVNIRDFSDNKHMRVDDYPYGGGAGMVMQPEPVYRAWTSVAEPCSKEGKKPRCIYLTPQGRVLNQTLVEELAMEEELILLCGHYEGIDERVLEEVVTDYVSIGDYVLTGGELAACVLIDAVSRFVPGVLSNEESFQFESIQDNLLEYPHYTRPEVWQDRKVPEVLLKGDHKKIQSWRMEQSLERTRQRRPDLLEKNRQVTAAVFSPTGGTRRAAEIFTEYLTQNPRYIDLTRRKLRKEKIKFSSRELLIAAAPVYGGQLPVMEEPLFANLQGEGTPCVIIAAYGNRHYDDTLAQMKERLESQGFICIGAAAPIIPHIYSPVLGKGRPDEKDQQILRRLAVEIKKRLEKGQEEGFLSVCLPGNPRPEPKQMKPVEKHFDRGLCTNCQACVQKCPVNAISQETLEICEDRCLNCMSCTKVCKAGARGFDCSQVRQYLESNYSSPRKTEVF
;
A
#
# COMPACT_ATOMS: atom_id res chain seq x y z
N MET A 1 -9.74 14.24 6.55
CA MET A 1 -8.46 14.77 7.06
C MET A 1 -8.68 16.20 7.55
N LYS A 2 -8.34 16.50 8.79
CA LYS A 2 -8.42 17.83 9.38
C LYS A 2 -7.04 18.32 9.79
N PHE A 3 -6.64 19.50 9.30
CA PHE A 3 -5.39 20.14 9.69
C PHE A 3 -5.68 21.23 10.70
N HIS A 4 -4.96 21.20 11.81
CA HIS A 4 -4.90 22.25 12.80
C HIS A 4 -3.52 22.90 12.73
N VAL A 5 -3.44 24.22 12.60
CA VAL A 5 -2.15 24.91 12.52
C VAL A 5 -2.03 25.91 13.65
N LEU A 6 -1.12 25.64 14.58
CA LEU A 6 -0.79 26.55 15.67
C LEU A 6 0.31 27.48 15.17
N THR A 7 -0.01 28.76 15.01
CA THR A 7 0.88 29.73 14.35
C THR A 7 0.70 31.13 14.92
N LEU A 8 1.67 31.99 14.62
CA LEU A 8 1.57 33.43 14.82
C LEU A 8 0.98 34.16 13.61
N PHE A 9 0.83 33.51 12.46
CA PHE A 9 0.36 34.13 11.22
C PHE A 9 -0.71 33.29 10.51
N PRO A 10 -1.92 33.15 11.09
CA PRO A 10 -3.03 32.37 10.51
C PRO A 10 -3.30 32.69 9.03
N GLU A 11 -3.35 33.97 8.69
CA GLU A 11 -3.67 34.45 7.34
C GLU A 11 -2.71 33.89 6.27
N MET A 12 -1.44 33.65 6.62
CA MET A 12 -0.46 33.10 5.68
C MET A 12 -0.82 31.66 5.27
N ILE A 13 -1.29 30.86 6.23
CA ILE A 13 -1.71 29.47 6.02
C ILE A 13 -3.05 29.44 5.27
N GLU A 14 -4.02 30.23 5.73
CA GLU A 14 -5.36 30.27 5.14
C GLU A 14 -5.31 30.65 3.67
N ASN A 15 -4.56 31.71 3.32
CA ASN A 15 -4.43 32.16 1.94
C ASN A 15 -3.79 31.09 1.04
N ALA A 16 -2.80 30.37 1.52
CA ALA A 16 -2.15 29.29 0.77
C ALA A 16 -3.09 28.08 0.58
N VAL A 17 -3.71 27.61 1.66
CA VAL A 17 -4.55 26.39 1.65
C VAL A 17 -5.88 26.60 0.93
N HIS A 18 -6.45 27.81 0.96
CA HIS A 18 -7.70 28.10 0.25
C HIS A 18 -7.53 28.35 -1.26
N THR A 19 -6.33 28.17 -1.79
CA THR A 19 -6.00 28.35 -3.21
C THR A 19 -5.89 27.01 -3.96
N SER A 20 -6.17 27.01 -5.27
CA SER A 20 -5.95 25.85 -6.16
C SER A 20 -6.63 24.54 -5.70
N ILE A 21 -5.90 23.40 -5.71
CA ILE A 21 -6.41 22.04 -5.42
C ILE A 21 -6.86 21.91 -3.97
N THR A 22 -6.03 22.34 -3.02
CA THR A 22 -6.34 22.36 -1.59
C THR A 22 -7.57 23.21 -1.31
N GLY A 23 -7.69 24.38 -1.95
CA GLY A 23 -8.88 25.23 -1.82
C GLY A 23 -10.16 24.57 -2.35
N ARG A 24 -10.08 23.84 -3.47
CA ARG A 24 -11.22 23.03 -3.96
C ARG A 24 -11.56 21.88 -3.01
N ALA A 25 -10.56 21.24 -2.42
CA ALA A 25 -10.74 20.16 -1.46
C ALA A 25 -11.43 20.66 -0.18
N VAL A 26 -11.03 21.82 0.34
CA VAL A 26 -11.70 22.46 1.49
C VAL A 26 -13.16 22.79 1.16
N LYS A 27 -13.43 23.39 0.00
CA LYS A 27 -14.81 23.69 -0.45
C LYS A 27 -15.70 22.46 -0.59
N LYS A 28 -15.11 21.29 -0.91
CA LYS A 28 -15.80 20.01 -0.99
C LYS A 28 -15.93 19.31 0.37
N GLY A 29 -15.24 19.77 1.41
CA GLY A 29 -15.18 19.13 2.72
C GLY A 29 -14.36 17.84 2.76
N THR A 30 -13.52 17.56 1.75
CA THR A 30 -12.62 16.38 1.76
C THR A 30 -11.44 16.58 2.70
N ILE A 31 -11.01 17.83 2.85
CA ILE A 31 -10.08 18.29 3.89
C ILE A 31 -10.69 19.50 4.60
N SER A 32 -10.24 19.80 5.81
CA SER A 32 -10.56 21.04 6.52
C SER A 32 -9.33 21.64 7.19
N LEU A 33 -9.31 22.95 7.34
CA LEU A 33 -8.25 23.71 7.99
C LEU A 33 -8.84 24.46 9.19
N ASP A 34 -8.12 24.44 10.30
CA ASP A 34 -8.38 25.23 11.49
C ASP A 34 -7.06 25.88 11.94
N THR A 35 -7.02 27.20 11.94
CA THR A 35 -5.83 28.00 12.26
C THR A 35 -6.00 28.63 13.62
N VAL A 36 -5.03 28.40 14.50
CA VAL A 36 -5.07 28.84 15.89
C VAL A 36 -3.94 29.83 16.10
N ASN A 37 -4.30 31.07 16.40
CA ASN A 37 -3.33 32.10 16.73
C ASN A 37 -2.83 31.91 18.16
N ILE A 38 -1.56 31.56 18.33
CA ILE A 38 -0.97 31.29 19.65
C ILE A 38 -1.03 32.54 20.55
N ARG A 39 -1.09 33.75 19.97
CA ARG A 39 -1.22 35.02 20.72
C ARG A 39 -2.51 35.11 21.54
N ASP A 40 -3.57 34.44 21.11
CA ASP A 40 -4.87 34.45 21.80
C ASP A 40 -4.81 33.71 23.15
N PHE A 41 -3.74 32.96 23.40
CA PHE A 41 -3.51 32.18 24.61
C PHE A 41 -2.46 32.81 25.54
N SER A 42 -2.00 34.03 25.22
CA SER A 42 -1.09 34.78 26.08
C SER A 42 -1.79 35.31 27.34
N ASP A 43 -1.13 35.21 28.48
CA ASP A 43 -1.60 35.75 29.77
C ASP A 43 -1.39 37.26 29.93
N ASN A 44 -0.65 37.89 29.02
CA ASN A 44 -0.32 39.31 29.15
C ASN A 44 -1.20 40.19 28.26
N LYS A 45 -1.47 41.40 28.75
CA LYS A 45 -2.32 42.40 28.07
C LYS A 45 -1.80 42.82 26.68
N HIS A 46 -0.55 42.51 26.36
CA HIS A 46 0.09 42.85 25.10
C HIS A 46 0.13 41.68 24.11
N MET A 47 -0.47 40.53 24.46
CA MET A 47 -0.49 39.29 23.68
C MET A 47 0.91 38.83 23.23
N ARG A 48 1.93 39.09 24.06
CA ARG A 48 3.31 38.67 23.85
C ARG A 48 3.44 37.18 24.15
N VAL A 49 4.16 36.46 23.30
CA VAL A 49 4.26 34.99 23.32
C VAL A 49 5.71 34.52 23.36
N ASP A 50 6.64 35.44 23.54
CA ASP A 50 8.08 35.24 23.40
C ASP A 50 8.84 35.98 24.49
N ASP A 51 9.97 35.45 24.93
CA ASP A 51 10.88 36.12 25.86
C ASP A 51 12.36 35.85 25.55
N TYR A 52 13.24 36.56 26.26
CA TYR A 52 14.68 36.34 26.13
C TYR A 52 15.08 34.92 26.58
N PRO A 53 15.99 34.25 25.86
CA PRO A 53 16.45 32.92 26.25
C PRO A 53 17.23 32.96 27.58
N TYR A 54 16.97 31.99 28.45
CA TYR A 54 17.87 31.71 29.57
C TYR A 54 19.25 31.27 29.03
N GLY A 55 20.32 31.70 29.69
CA GLY A 55 21.71 31.47 29.23
C GLY A 55 22.28 32.59 28.35
N GLY A 56 21.46 33.59 27.98
CA GLY A 56 21.87 34.66 27.08
C GLY A 56 21.85 34.22 25.60
N GLY A 57 22.11 35.17 24.70
CA GLY A 57 21.99 34.97 23.25
C GLY A 57 21.23 36.11 22.58
N ALA A 58 21.32 36.17 21.25
CA ALA A 58 20.47 37.06 20.46
C ALA A 58 19.13 36.38 20.19
N GLY A 59 18.10 37.18 19.90
CA GLY A 59 16.78 36.68 19.53
C GLY A 59 15.84 36.44 20.71
N MET A 60 14.69 35.83 20.41
CA MET A 60 13.59 35.56 21.33
C MET A 60 13.22 34.08 21.22
N VAL A 61 12.66 33.51 22.30
CA VAL A 61 12.14 32.13 22.33
C VAL A 61 10.67 32.17 22.69
N MET A 62 9.84 31.42 21.97
CA MET A 62 8.42 31.33 22.26
C MET A 62 8.19 30.65 23.62
N GLN A 63 7.36 31.27 24.45
CA GLN A 63 7.06 30.84 25.82
C GLN A 63 6.27 29.52 25.81
N PRO A 64 6.46 28.65 26.83
CA PRO A 64 5.81 27.34 26.86
C PRO A 64 4.30 27.42 27.07
N GLU A 65 3.84 28.33 27.94
CA GLU A 65 2.44 28.36 28.38
C GLU A 65 1.44 28.71 27.26
N PRO A 66 1.63 29.77 26.43
CA PRO A 66 0.73 30.05 25.32
C PRO A 66 0.67 28.92 24.29
N VAL A 67 1.81 28.27 24.03
CA VAL A 67 1.88 27.12 23.11
C VAL A 67 1.11 25.93 23.67
N TYR A 68 1.31 25.59 24.95
CA TYR A 68 0.62 24.48 25.61
C TYR A 68 -0.90 24.69 25.61
N ARG A 69 -1.37 25.89 25.90
CA ARG A 69 -2.80 26.22 25.88
C ARG A 69 -3.41 26.20 24.49
N ALA A 70 -2.70 26.74 23.49
CA ALA A 70 -3.13 26.65 22.10
C ALA A 70 -3.25 25.18 21.65
N TRP A 71 -2.27 24.35 21.97
CA TRP A 71 -2.31 22.92 21.72
C TRP A 71 -3.48 22.24 22.45
N THR A 72 -3.66 22.52 23.74
CA THR A 72 -4.73 21.94 24.57
C THR A 72 -6.11 22.27 23.99
N SER A 73 -6.31 23.49 23.50
CA SER A 73 -7.58 23.94 22.90
C SER A 73 -8.00 23.11 21.68
N VAL A 74 -7.04 22.48 21.01
CA VAL A 74 -7.25 21.63 19.83
C VAL A 74 -7.21 20.15 20.21
N ALA A 75 -6.21 19.72 20.96
CA ALA A 75 -5.93 18.31 21.22
C ALA A 75 -6.99 17.65 22.13
N GLU A 76 -7.51 18.37 23.13
CA GLU A 76 -8.51 17.82 24.06
C GLU A 76 -9.86 17.53 23.36
N PRO A 77 -10.46 18.47 22.59
CA PRO A 77 -11.70 18.19 21.86
C PRO A 77 -11.57 17.09 20.80
N CYS A 78 -10.36 16.90 20.23
CA CYS A 78 -10.11 15.94 19.17
C CYS A 78 -9.70 14.54 19.69
N SER A 79 -9.59 14.36 21.00
CA SER A 79 -9.23 13.08 21.61
C SER A 79 -10.35 12.04 21.39
N LYS A 80 -10.15 11.13 20.43
CA LYS A 80 -11.04 9.99 20.17
C LYS A 80 -10.44 8.74 20.79
N GLU A 81 -11.23 8.01 21.57
CA GLU A 81 -10.81 6.74 22.19
C GLU A 81 -9.50 6.86 23.01
N GLY A 82 -9.24 8.05 23.58
CA GLY A 82 -8.05 8.34 24.37
C GLY A 82 -6.77 8.61 23.55
N LYS A 83 -6.86 8.71 22.21
CA LYS A 83 -5.72 9.07 21.34
C LYS A 83 -5.83 10.53 20.91
N LYS A 84 -4.79 11.31 21.23
CA LYS A 84 -4.63 12.69 20.75
C LYS A 84 -4.12 12.68 19.30
N PRO A 85 -4.48 13.68 18.47
CA PRO A 85 -3.87 13.87 17.17
C PRO A 85 -2.35 14.02 17.27
N ARG A 86 -1.62 13.60 16.22
CA ARG A 86 -0.18 13.85 16.12
C ARG A 86 0.08 15.36 16.06
N CYS A 87 1.06 15.81 16.83
CA CYS A 87 1.51 17.19 16.85
C CYS A 87 2.91 17.26 16.26
N ILE A 88 2.99 17.85 15.08
CA ILE A 88 4.21 17.92 14.28
C ILE A 88 4.82 19.30 14.48
N TYR A 89 5.99 19.35 15.09
CA TYR A 89 6.80 20.56 15.14
C TYR A 89 7.65 20.67 13.87
N LEU A 90 7.50 21.81 13.19
CA LEU A 90 8.19 22.09 11.94
C LEU A 90 9.51 22.79 12.24
N THR A 91 10.60 22.04 12.12
CA THR A 91 11.94 22.44 12.58
C THR A 91 13.02 21.87 11.68
N PRO A 92 14.12 22.62 11.42
CA PRO A 92 15.27 22.07 10.68
C PRO A 92 15.97 20.91 11.42
N GLN A 93 15.73 20.74 12.73
CA GLN A 93 16.29 19.65 13.54
C GLN A 93 15.56 18.32 13.35
N GLY A 94 14.39 18.35 12.72
CA GLY A 94 13.55 17.17 12.53
C GLY A 94 14.02 16.23 11.43
N ARG A 95 13.37 15.07 11.32
CA ARG A 95 13.55 14.18 10.18
C ARG A 95 13.13 14.91 8.91
N VAL A 96 13.96 14.84 7.87
CA VAL A 96 13.65 15.43 6.56
C VAL A 96 12.40 14.77 5.96
N LEU A 97 11.44 15.58 5.55
CA LEU A 97 10.19 15.18 4.93
C LEU A 97 10.47 14.41 3.65
N ASN A 98 9.95 13.18 3.58
CA ASN A 98 10.05 12.32 2.40
C ASN A 98 8.66 11.78 2.03
N GLN A 99 8.58 11.11 0.88
CA GLN A 99 7.32 10.61 0.34
C GLN A 99 6.65 9.56 1.26
N THR A 100 7.44 8.69 1.88
CA THR A 100 6.96 7.68 2.84
C THR A 100 6.31 8.33 4.06
N LEU A 101 6.90 9.40 4.61
CA LEU A 101 6.34 10.16 5.71
C LEU A 101 5.05 10.88 5.30
N VAL A 102 4.98 11.45 4.09
CA VAL A 102 3.75 12.08 3.57
C VAL A 102 2.61 11.05 3.50
N GLU A 103 2.88 9.85 2.99
CA GLU A 103 1.88 8.78 2.93
C GLU A 103 1.46 8.31 4.33
N GLU A 104 2.40 8.24 5.28
CA GLU A 104 2.12 7.92 6.69
C GLU A 104 1.18 8.95 7.31
N LEU A 105 1.51 10.25 7.20
CA LEU A 105 0.69 11.33 7.75
C LEU A 105 -0.68 11.40 7.10
N ALA A 106 -0.81 11.04 5.82
CA ALA A 106 -2.09 10.99 5.11
C ALA A 106 -3.05 9.91 5.64
N MET A 107 -2.56 8.96 6.46
CA MET A 107 -3.41 7.93 7.09
C MET A 107 -4.09 8.42 8.37
N GLU A 108 -3.69 9.56 8.91
CA GLU A 108 -4.31 10.17 10.08
C GLU A 108 -5.66 10.78 9.73
N GLU A 109 -6.56 10.86 10.72
CA GLU A 109 -7.80 11.62 10.55
C GLU A 109 -7.56 13.13 10.72
N GLU A 110 -6.66 13.47 11.64
CA GLU A 110 -6.41 14.82 12.13
C GLU A 110 -4.92 15.01 12.41
N LEU A 111 -4.37 16.18 12.07
CA LEU A 111 -2.97 16.54 12.28
C LEU A 111 -2.88 17.94 12.90
N ILE A 112 -2.05 18.11 13.92
CA ILE A 112 -1.67 19.41 14.48
C ILE A 112 -0.28 19.77 13.96
N LEU A 113 -0.14 20.95 13.37
CA LEU A 113 1.13 21.49 12.88
C LEU A 113 1.51 22.70 13.74
N LEU A 114 2.61 22.57 14.47
CA LEU A 114 3.15 23.63 15.33
C LEU A 114 4.21 24.40 14.56
N CYS A 115 3.92 25.68 14.29
CA CYS A 115 4.84 26.58 13.61
C CYS A 115 5.68 27.34 14.65
N GLY A 116 6.99 27.08 14.67
CA GLY A 116 7.95 27.88 15.44
C GLY A 116 8.25 29.21 14.76
N HIS A 117 8.70 30.18 15.55
CA HIS A 117 9.21 31.46 15.10
C HIS A 117 10.38 31.89 15.99
N TYR A 118 11.07 32.98 15.62
CA TYR A 118 12.24 33.49 16.34
C TYR A 118 13.36 32.44 16.39
N GLU A 119 14.00 32.23 17.55
CA GLU A 119 15.00 31.16 17.72
C GLU A 119 14.36 29.78 17.91
N GLY A 120 13.05 29.72 18.14
CA GLY A 120 12.30 28.49 18.35
C GLY A 120 11.31 28.59 19.51
N ILE A 121 10.93 27.42 20.03
CA ILE A 121 9.97 27.23 21.11
C ILE A 121 10.71 26.64 22.30
N ASP A 122 10.30 27.01 23.52
CA ASP A 122 10.83 26.41 24.75
C ASP A 122 10.75 24.88 24.73
N GLU A 123 11.89 24.22 24.94
CA GLU A 123 12.02 22.76 24.80
C GLU A 123 11.02 21.99 25.67
N ARG A 124 10.67 22.51 26.85
CA ARG A 124 9.81 21.81 27.82
C ARG A 124 8.40 21.59 27.27
N VAL A 125 7.86 22.56 26.52
CA VAL A 125 6.54 22.37 25.91
C VAL A 125 6.64 21.44 24.70
N LEU A 126 7.76 21.45 23.98
CA LEU A 126 7.98 20.53 22.87
C LEU A 126 8.01 19.07 23.35
N GLU A 127 8.75 18.78 24.42
CA GLU A 127 8.78 17.45 25.07
C GLU A 127 7.41 16.96 25.54
N GLU A 128 6.52 17.89 25.93
CA GLU A 128 5.17 17.57 26.41
C GLU A 128 4.17 17.34 25.28
N VAL A 129 4.20 18.14 24.21
CA VAL A 129 3.11 18.17 23.22
C VAL A 129 3.45 17.58 21.86
N VAL A 130 4.74 17.53 21.48
CA VAL A 130 5.17 17.18 20.12
C VAL A 130 5.39 15.68 19.99
N THR A 131 4.78 15.09 18.97
CA THR A 131 4.98 13.68 18.63
C THR A 131 6.05 13.49 17.56
N ASP A 132 6.24 14.49 16.70
CA ASP A 132 7.10 14.40 15.53
C ASP A 132 7.82 15.72 15.26
N TYR A 133 9.13 15.63 15.02
CA TYR A 133 9.95 16.75 14.57
C TYR A 133 10.20 16.55 13.07
N VAL A 134 9.77 17.50 12.23
CA VAL A 134 9.87 17.38 10.77
C VAL A 134 10.55 18.60 10.16
N SER A 135 11.57 18.35 9.34
CA SER A 135 12.23 19.33 8.49
C SER A 135 11.73 19.21 7.06
N ILE A 136 11.59 20.33 6.33
CA ILE A 136 11.31 20.30 4.87
C ILE A 136 12.59 20.40 4.01
N GLY A 137 13.77 20.38 4.65
CA GLY A 137 15.06 20.32 3.99
C GLY A 137 16.18 21.02 4.76
N ASP A 138 17.40 20.90 4.26
CA ASP A 138 18.62 21.35 4.94
C ASP A 138 18.88 22.85 4.68
N TYR A 139 17.97 23.69 5.17
CA TYR A 139 18.03 25.14 5.10
C TYR A 139 17.18 25.76 6.23
N VAL A 140 17.40 27.05 6.51
CA VAL A 140 16.70 27.76 7.60
C VAL A 140 15.66 28.72 7.02
N LEU A 141 14.47 28.72 7.61
CA LEU A 141 13.38 29.64 7.32
C LEU A 141 13.12 30.57 8.51
N THR A 142 12.35 31.64 8.29
CA THR A 142 11.99 32.60 9.35
C THR A 142 10.91 32.08 10.30
N GLY A 143 10.18 31.04 9.91
CA GLY A 143 9.13 30.42 10.70
C GLY A 143 8.62 29.12 10.06
N GLY A 144 7.80 28.37 10.82
CA GLY A 144 7.27 27.08 10.39
C GLY A 144 6.14 27.15 9.37
N GLU A 145 5.59 28.33 9.08
CA GLU A 145 4.35 28.46 8.30
C GLU A 145 4.49 27.97 6.85
N LEU A 146 5.62 28.24 6.19
CA LEU A 146 5.87 27.71 4.84
C LEU A 146 6.00 26.17 4.86
N ALA A 147 6.65 25.62 5.88
CA ALA A 147 6.75 24.18 6.06
C ALA A 147 5.38 23.54 6.32
N ALA A 148 4.47 24.23 7.03
CA ALA A 148 3.12 23.77 7.26
C ALA A 148 2.35 23.71 5.94
N CYS A 149 2.43 24.76 5.12
CA CYS A 149 1.82 24.78 3.79
C CYS A 149 2.35 23.66 2.88
N VAL A 150 3.67 23.41 2.88
CA VAL A 150 4.28 22.31 2.12
C VAL A 150 3.74 20.96 2.57
N LEU A 151 3.69 20.72 3.88
CA LEU A 151 3.19 19.46 4.44
C LEU A 151 1.70 19.28 4.15
N ILE A 152 0.88 20.31 4.34
CA ILE A 152 -0.56 20.29 4.05
C ILE A 152 -0.80 19.97 2.57
N ASP A 153 -0.09 20.62 1.65
CA ASP A 153 -0.23 20.35 0.21
C ASP A 153 0.15 18.90 -0.12
N ALA A 154 1.33 18.45 0.31
CA ALA A 154 1.83 17.11 0.04
C ALA A 154 0.89 16.02 0.59
N VAL A 155 0.46 16.15 1.85
CA VAL A 155 -0.44 15.19 2.51
C VAL A 155 -1.83 15.22 1.89
N SER A 156 -2.36 16.41 1.58
CA SER A 156 -3.71 16.55 1.01
C SER A 156 -3.86 15.80 -0.30
N ARG A 157 -2.80 15.71 -1.12
CA ARG A 157 -2.83 14.94 -2.38
C ARG A 157 -3.22 13.50 -2.14
N PHE A 158 -2.78 12.88 -1.04
CA PHE A 158 -3.04 11.47 -0.70
C PHE A 158 -4.40 11.22 -0.02
N VAL A 159 -5.14 12.27 0.30
CA VAL A 159 -6.49 12.18 0.89
C VAL A 159 -7.51 11.84 -0.20
N PRO A 160 -8.30 10.75 -0.04
CA PRO A 160 -9.31 10.36 -1.01
C PRO A 160 -10.28 11.52 -1.34
N GLY A 161 -10.53 11.74 -2.62
CA GLY A 161 -11.44 12.79 -3.11
C GLY A 161 -10.80 14.15 -3.39
N VAL A 162 -9.52 14.37 -3.03
CA VAL A 162 -8.81 15.63 -3.33
C VAL A 162 -8.42 15.72 -4.81
N LEU A 163 -7.75 14.70 -5.34
CA LEU A 163 -7.45 14.60 -6.77
C LEU A 163 -8.60 13.88 -7.49
N SER A 164 -9.01 14.40 -8.65
CA SER A 164 -10.19 13.92 -9.39
C SER A 164 -9.94 12.67 -10.24
N ASN A 165 -8.68 12.33 -10.49
CA ASN A 165 -8.30 11.25 -11.39
C ASN A 165 -7.45 10.24 -10.63
N GLU A 166 -7.93 8.98 -10.58
CA GLU A 166 -7.16 7.85 -10.02
C GLU A 166 -5.82 7.66 -10.75
N GLU A 167 -5.72 8.06 -12.04
CA GLU A 167 -4.49 8.04 -12.83
C GLU A 167 -3.44 9.08 -12.41
N SER A 168 -3.82 10.17 -11.72
CA SER A 168 -2.86 11.22 -11.33
C SER A 168 -1.81 10.73 -10.34
N PHE A 169 -2.12 9.68 -9.55
CA PHE A 169 -1.19 9.03 -8.63
C PHE A 169 -0.27 8.01 -9.28
N GLN A 170 -0.55 7.61 -10.53
CA GLN A 170 0.05 6.42 -11.13
C GLN A 170 1.43 6.64 -11.73
N PHE A 171 1.84 7.89 -11.99
CA PHE A 171 3.19 8.20 -12.49
C PHE A 171 3.67 9.53 -11.92
N GLU A 172 4.30 9.47 -10.75
CA GLU A 172 4.77 10.63 -10.02
C GLU A 172 6.26 10.49 -9.71
N SER A 173 6.99 11.60 -9.76
CA SER A 173 8.39 11.62 -9.37
C SER A 173 8.52 11.15 -7.92
N ILE A 174 9.62 10.46 -7.62
CA ILE A 174 9.96 9.88 -6.31
C ILE A 174 9.16 8.62 -5.99
N GLN A 175 7.99 8.38 -6.62
CA GLN A 175 7.38 7.05 -6.58
C GLN A 175 8.32 6.04 -7.25
N ASP A 176 8.43 4.84 -6.66
CA ASP A 176 9.47 3.85 -7.00
C ASP A 176 10.92 4.33 -6.84
N ASN A 177 11.19 5.47 -6.19
CA ASN A 177 12.50 6.13 -6.22
C ASN A 177 12.98 6.45 -7.66
N LEU A 178 12.04 6.83 -8.55
CA LEU A 178 12.36 7.27 -9.90
C LEU A 178 11.80 8.67 -10.16
N LEU A 179 12.52 9.48 -10.95
CA LEU A 179 12.01 10.75 -11.46
C LEU A 179 11.08 10.51 -12.66
N GLU A 180 10.06 11.36 -12.83
CA GLU A 180 9.17 11.26 -13.99
C GLU A 180 9.91 11.40 -15.32
N TYR A 181 9.36 10.76 -16.34
CA TYR A 181 9.75 10.93 -17.73
C TYR A 181 9.44 12.35 -18.26
N PRO A 182 10.02 12.78 -19.40
CA PRO A 182 9.67 14.06 -19.99
C PRO A 182 8.22 14.08 -20.47
N HIS A 183 7.52 15.15 -20.13
CA HIS A 183 6.19 15.43 -20.66
C HIS A 183 6.27 16.32 -21.90
N TYR A 184 5.38 16.06 -22.85
CA TYR A 184 5.23 16.84 -24.07
C TYR A 184 3.75 17.15 -24.25
N THR A 185 3.46 18.35 -24.75
CA THR A 185 2.11 18.76 -25.12
C THR A 185 2.15 19.47 -26.47
N ARG A 186 0.97 19.82 -26.97
CA ARG A 186 0.83 20.51 -28.26
C ARG A 186 1.51 21.88 -28.21
N PRO A 187 2.11 22.34 -29.33
CA PRO A 187 2.13 21.73 -30.67
C PRO A 187 3.19 20.62 -30.86
N GLU A 188 3.05 19.79 -31.91
CA GLU A 188 3.99 18.68 -32.20
C GLU A 188 5.42 19.14 -32.51
N VAL A 189 5.57 20.33 -33.07
CA VAL A 189 6.87 20.96 -33.36
C VAL A 189 6.89 22.35 -32.76
N TRP A 190 7.87 22.63 -31.92
CA TRP A 190 8.11 23.95 -31.34
C TRP A 190 9.59 24.31 -31.53
N GLN A 191 9.87 25.42 -32.24
CA GLN A 191 11.24 25.86 -32.57
C GLN A 191 12.10 24.73 -33.19
N ASP A 192 11.59 24.07 -34.22
CA ASP A 192 12.22 22.92 -34.91
C ASP A 192 12.48 21.69 -34.02
N ARG A 193 12.00 21.68 -32.77
CA ARG A 193 12.06 20.53 -31.86
C ARG A 193 10.75 19.76 -31.94
N LYS A 194 10.84 18.50 -32.38
CA LYS A 194 9.69 17.60 -32.51
C LYS A 194 9.45 16.83 -31.21
N VAL A 195 8.19 16.55 -30.92
CA VAL A 195 7.80 15.55 -29.93
C VAL A 195 8.33 14.16 -30.36
N PRO A 196 8.82 13.31 -29.44
CA PRO A 196 9.26 11.96 -29.76
C PRO A 196 8.19 11.16 -30.52
N GLU A 197 8.56 10.56 -31.65
CA GLU A 197 7.60 9.87 -32.53
C GLU A 197 6.81 8.76 -31.84
N VAL A 198 7.41 8.08 -30.85
CA VAL A 198 6.74 7.02 -30.07
C VAL A 198 5.48 7.53 -29.38
N LEU A 199 5.46 8.80 -28.96
CA LEU A 199 4.32 9.43 -28.31
C LEU A 199 3.20 9.82 -29.28
N LEU A 200 3.49 9.86 -30.58
CA LEU A 200 2.53 10.24 -31.63
C LEU A 200 1.80 9.02 -32.24
N LYS A 201 2.34 7.81 -32.07
CA LYS A 201 1.87 6.59 -32.74
C LYS A 201 0.75 5.83 -32.00
N GLY A 202 0.40 6.24 -30.77
CA GLY A 202 -0.68 5.62 -29.98
C GLY A 202 -0.44 4.18 -29.48
N ASP A 203 0.77 3.65 -29.64
CA ASP A 203 1.11 2.30 -29.15
C ASP A 203 1.40 2.35 -27.64
N HIS A 204 0.37 2.11 -26.83
CA HIS A 204 0.43 2.21 -25.36
C HIS A 204 1.58 1.41 -24.74
N LYS A 205 1.90 0.22 -25.27
CA LYS A 205 2.99 -0.60 -24.74
C LYS A 205 4.34 0.05 -25.00
N LYS A 206 4.58 0.51 -26.23
CA LYS A 206 5.83 1.21 -26.56
C LYS A 206 5.96 2.54 -25.83
N ILE A 207 4.85 3.26 -25.65
CA ILE A 207 4.82 4.49 -24.87
C ILE A 207 5.21 4.21 -23.41
N GLN A 208 4.64 3.18 -22.78
CA GLN A 208 4.97 2.82 -21.41
C GLN A 208 6.43 2.38 -21.27
N SER A 209 6.94 1.56 -22.18
CA SER A 209 8.36 1.17 -22.20
C SER A 209 9.28 2.37 -22.36
N TRP A 210 8.97 3.29 -23.27
CA TRP A 210 9.75 4.52 -23.46
C TRP A 210 9.71 5.42 -22.23
N ARG A 211 8.54 5.58 -21.59
CA ARG A 211 8.37 6.34 -20.35
C ARG A 211 9.26 5.78 -19.23
N MET A 212 9.26 4.46 -19.05
CA MET A 212 10.10 3.80 -18.06
C MET A 212 11.60 4.01 -18.35
N GLU A 213 12.02 3.84 -19.60
CA GLU A 213 13.40 4.06 -20.01
C GLU A 213 13.85 5.50 -19.75
N GLN A 214 13.03 6.50 -20.10
CA GLN A 214 13.35 7.91 -19.86
C GLN A 214 13.36 8.27 -18.37
N SER A 215 12.48 7.66 -17.58
CA SER A 215 12.44 7.82 -16.13
C SER A 215 13.72 7.29 -15.48
N LEU A 216 14.14 6.07 -15.84
CA LEU A 216 15.40 5.48 -15.38
C LEU A 216 16.61 6.34 -15.77
N GLU A 217 16.67 6.75 -17.03
CA GLU A 217 17.78 7.56 -17.54
C GLU A 217 17.87 8.92 -16.85
N ARG A 218 16.74 9.61 -16.66
CA ARG A 218 16.71 10.89 -15.94
C ARG A 218 17.10 10.74 -14.49
N THR A 219 16.64 9.68 -13.82
CA THR A 219 16.98 9.39 -12.43
C THR A 219 18.48 9.15 -12.30
N ARG A 220 19.05 8.30 -13.18
CA ARG A 220 20.48 8.03 -13.25
C ARG A 220 21.32 9.30 -13.41
N GLN A 221 20.85 10.25 -14.23
CA GLN A 221 21.56 11.51 -14.47
C GLN A 221 21.44 12.53 -13.34
N ARG A 222 20.27 12.66 -12.72
CA ARG A 222 19.95 13.79 -11.82
C ARG A 222 19.87 13.42 -10.34
N ARG A 223 19.49 12.18 -10.04
CA ARG A 223 19.27 11.65 -8.69
C ARG A 223 19.73 10.19 -8.61
N PRO A 224 21.03 9.90 -8.83
CA PRO A 224 21.55 8.54 -8.75
C PRO A 224 21.31 7.91 -7.36
N ASP A 225 21.24 8.73 -6.31
CA ASP A 225 20.87 8.33 -4.94
C ASP A 225 19.47 7.71 -4.85
N LEU A 226 18.51 8.16 -5.66
CA LEU A 226 17.18 7.54 -5.74
C LEU A 226 17.25 6.21 -6.50
N LEU A 227 18.02 6.15 -7.59
CA LEU A 227 18.17 4.93 -8.38
C LEU A 227 18.78 3.79 -7.55
N GLU A 228 19.70 4.08 -6.63
CA GLU A 228 20.25 3.09 -5.69
C GLU A 228 19.21 2.50 -4.74
N LYS A 229 18.14 3.26 -4.44
CA LYS A 229 17.00 2.85 -3.61
C LYS A 229 15.84 2.28 -4.43
N ASN A 230 15.87 2.38 -5.76
CA ASN A 230 14.84 1.80 -6.62
C ASN A 230 14.83 0.28 -6.46
N ARG A 231 13.61 -0.28 -6.33
CA ARG A 231 13.40 -1.70 -6.08
C ARG A 231 12.40 -2.27 -7.07
N GLN A 232 12.78 -3.32 -7.80
CA GLN A 232 11.80 -4.05 -8.60
C GLN A 232 10.89 -4.85 -7.66
N VAL A 233 9.60 -4.50 -7.68
CA VAL A 233 8.58 -5.28 -6.97
C VAL A 233 8.01 -6.31 -7.93
N THR A 234 8.00 -7.57 -7.51
CA THR A 234 7.46 -8.69 -8.27
C THR A 234 6.38 -9.40 -7.48
N ALA A 235 5.18 -9.49 -8.04
CA ALA A 235 4.08 -10.26 -7.47
C ALA A 235 4.00 -11.66 -8.10
N ALA A 236 4.34 -12.69 -7.32
CA ALA A 236 4.19 -14.08 -7.69
C ALA A 236 2.87 -14.63 -7.14
N VAL A 237 1.92 -14.87 -8.04
CA VAL A 237 0.51 -15.09 -7.68
C VAL A 237 0.04 -16.46 -8.16
N PHE A 238 -0.45 -17.29 -7.24
CA PHE A 238 -1.30 -18.43 -7.55
C PHE A 238 -2.76 -18.01 -7.36
N SER A 239 -3.59 -18.01 -8.42
CA SER A 239 -5.00 -17.60 -8.33
C SER A 239 -5.86 -18.28 -9.40
N PRO A 240 -6.27 -19.54 -9.19
CA PRO A 240 -7.08 -20.29 -10.17
C PRO A 240 -8.41 -19.62 -10.55
N THR A 241 -8.97 -18.81 -9.66
CA THR A 241 -10.28 -18.14 -9.84
C THR A 241 -10.18 -16.62 -9.95
N GLY A 242 -8.99 -16.03 -9.74
CA GLY A 242 -8.72 -14.59 -9.89
C GLY A 242 -8.89 -13.73 -8.63
N GLY A 243 -9.54 -14.22 -7.57
CA GLY A 243 -9.75 -13.44 -6.34
C GLY A 243 -8.44 -13.02 -5.66
N THR A 244 -7.54 -13.98 -5.43
CA THR A 244 -6.19 -13.73 -4.88
C THR A 244 -5.38 -12.78 -5.75
N ARG A 245 -5.48 -12.91 -7.08
CA ARG A 245 -4.81 -12.03 -8.04
C ARG A 245 -5.25 -10.58 -7.85
N ARG A 246 -6.56 -10.33 -7.79
CA ARG A 246 -7.09 -8.99 -7.56
C ARG A 246 -6.56 -8.38 -6.26
N ALA A 247 -6.56 -9.15 -5.16
CA ALA A 247 -6.04 -8.67 -3.88
C ALA A 247 -4.53 -8.37 -3.91
N ALA A 248 -3.75 -9.21 -4.59
CA ALA A 248 -2.32 -9.01 -4.77
C ALA A 248 -2.01 -7.82 -5.68
N GLU A 249 -2.76 -7.63 -6.77
CA GLU A 249 -2.62 -6.50 -7.70
C GLU A 249 -2.86 -5.18 -6.95
N ILE A 250 -3.98 -5.05 -6.24
CA ILE A 250 -4.31 -3.88 -5.40
C ILE A 250 -3.17 -3.57 -4.41
N PHE A 251 -2.69 -4.57 -3.67
CA PHE A 251 -1.63 -4.34 -2.69
C PHE A 251 -0.31 -3.93 -3.36
N THR A 252 0.03 -4.55 -4.49
CA THR A 252 1.27 -4.27 -5.21
C THR A 252 1.25 -2.87 -5.82
N GLU A 253 0.10 -2.38 -6.28
CA GLU A 253 -0.09 -1.02 -6.82
C GLU A 253 0.12 0.07 -5.75
N TYR A 254 -0.14 -0.23 -4.47
CA TYR A 254 0.22 0.70 -3.38
C TYR A 254 1.73 0.77 -3.10
N LEU A 255 2.49 -0.25 -3.53
CA LEU A 255 3.94 -0.33 -3.34
C LEU A 255 4.71 0.22 -4.55
N THR A 256 4.20 0.02 -5.76
CA THR A 256 4.93 0.39 -6.98
C THR A 256 4.03 0.78 -8.15
N GLN A 257 4.55 1.63 -9.04
CA GLN A 257 3.92 1.96 -10.32
C GLN A 257 4.32 0.99 -11.44
N ASN A 258 5.38 0.19 -11.23
CA ASN A 258 5.95 -0.69 -12.25
C ASN A 258 6.03 -2.15 -11.78
N PRO A 259 4.89 -2.78 -11.39
CA PRO A 259 4.89 -4.14 -10.90
C PRO A 259 5.23 -5.16 -11.98
N ARG A 260 6.04 -6.16 -11.63
CA ARG A 260 6.23 -7.37 -12.43
C ARG A 260 5.33 -8.48 -11.90
N TYR A 261 4.57 -9.15 -12.75
CA TYR A 261 3.71 -10.27 -12.34
C TYR A 261 4.22 -11.62 -12.83
N ILE A 262 4.24 -12.61 -11.93
CA ILE A 262 4.48 -14.02 -12.23
C ILE A 262 3.20 -14.80 -11.92
N ASP A 263 2.57 -15.36 -12.95
CA ASP A 263 1.36 -16.17 -12.79
C ASP A 263 1.69 -17.63 -12.50
N LEU A 264 1.82 -17.97 -11.21
CA LEU A 264 2.08 -19.34 -10.75
C LEU A 264 0.89 -20.28 -10.99
N THR A 265 -0.25 -19.78 -11.45
CA THR A 265 -1.36 -20.64 -11.92
C THR A 265 -0.96 -21.35 -13.22
N ARG A 266 -0.02 -20.78 -13.98
CA ARG A 266 0.53 -21.36 -15.20
C ARG A 266 1.69 -22.30 -14.86
N ARG A 267 1.48 -23.59 -15.06
CA ARG A 267 2.47 -24.65 -14.83
C ARG A 267 3.85 -24.37 -15.45
N LYS A 268 3.87 -23.84 -16.68
CA LYS A 268 5.12 -23.46 -17.35
C LYS A 268 5.97 -22.52 -16.49
N LEU A 269 5.35 -21.48 -15.93
CA LEU A 269 6.04 -20.48 -15.10
C LEU A 269 6.45 -21.02 -13.73
N ARG A 270 5.77 -22.04 -13.20
CA ARG A 270 6.19 -22.74 -11.97
C ARG A 270 7.42 -23.64 -12.17
N LYS A 271 7.75 -24.00 -13.41
CA LYS A 271 8.96 -24.80 -13.71
C LYS A 271 10.19 -23.93 -13.96
N GLU A 272 9.98 -22.66 -14.24
CA GLU A 272 11.05 -21.69 -14.47
C GLU A 272 11.65 -21.29 -13.12
N LYS A 273 12.94 -21.59 -12.91
CA LYS A 273 13.66 -21.15 -11.71
C LYS A 273 13.91 -19.65 -11.80
N ILE A 274 13.49 -18.91 -10.78
CA ILE A 274 13.60 -17.45 -10.72
C ILE A 274 14.38 -17.09 -9.47
N LYS A 275 15.47 -16.36 -9.66
CA LYS A 275 16.28 -15.81 -8.57
C LYS A 275 15.89 -14.35 -8.35
N PHE A 276 15.87 -13.94 -7.10
CA PHE A 276 15.66 -12.57 -6.68
C PHE A 276 16.89 -12.10 -5.93
N SER A 277 17.33 -10.88 -6.23
CA SER A 277 18.44 -10.26 -5.51
C SER A 277 18.00 -9.69 -4.16
N SER A 278 18.96 -9.34 -3.31
CA SER A 278 18.68 -8.63 -2.05
C SER A 278 18.08 -7.22 -2.28
N ARG A 279 18.11 -6.72 -3.53
CA ARG A 279 17.53 -5.44 -3.98
C ARG A 279 16.17 -5.57 -4.67
N GLU A 280 15.50 -6.72 -4.59
CA GLU A 280 14.13 -6.90 -5.11
C GLU A 280 13.11 -7.12 -3.99
N LEU A 281 11.84 -6.84 -4.25
CA LEU A 281 10.75 -7.17 -3.31
C LEU A 281 9.84 -8.22 -3.92
N LEU A 282 9.64 -9.33 -3.22
CA LEU A 282 8.69 -10.36 -3.63
C LEU A 282 7.35 -10.18 -2.90
N ILE A 283 6.24 -10.10 -3.63
CA ILE A 283 4.89 -10.27 -3.11
C ILE A 283 4.42 -11.68 -3.46
N ALA A 284 4.38 -12.58 -2.47
CA ALA A 284 3.97 -13.97 -2.67
C ALA A 284 2.50 -14.14 -2.28
N ALA A 285 1.63 -14.46 -3.24
CA ALA A 285 0.19 -14.51 -3.00
C ALA A 285 -0.42 -15.87 -3.35
N ALA A 286 -1.18 -16.44 -2.42
CA ALA A 286 -1.90 -17.70 -2.63
C ALA A 286 -3.30 -17.68 -1.96
N PRO A 287 -4.29 -18.39 -2.53
CA PRO A 287 -5.55 -18.69 -1.87
C PRO A 287 -5.38 -19.71 -0.76
N VAL A 288 -6.29 -19.66 0.20
CA VAL A 288 -6.40 -20.63 1.28
C VAL A 288 -7.36 -21.78 0.91
N TYR A 289 -6.91 -23.03 1.08
CA TYR A 289 -7.72 -24.25 0.91
C TYR A 289 -7.87 -24.95 2.26
N GLY A 290 -9.06 -24.88 2.86
CA GLY A 290 -9.31 -25.50 4.16
C GLY A 290 -8.55 -24.89 5.33
N GLY A 291 -7.91 -23.73 5.16
CA GLY A 291 -6.99 -23.13 6.13
C GLY A 291 -5.52 -23.34 5.79
N GLN A 292 -5.20 -24.14 4.78
CA GLN A 292 -3.85 -24.51 4.40
C GLN A 292 -3.53 -24.08 2.96
N LEU A 293 -2.24 -24.00 2.65
CA LEU A 293 -1.73 -23.82 1.29
C LEU A 293 -2.11 -25.05 0.43
N PRO A 294 -2.48 -24.90 -0.85
CA PRO A 294 -2.87 -26.05 -1.67
C PRO A 294 -1.74 -27.05 -1.80
N VAL A 295 -2.05 -28.32 -1.53
CA VAL A 295 -1.13 -29.44 -1.71
C VAL A 295 -1.10 -29.82 -3.18
N MET A 296 0.09 -29.89 -3.75
CA MET A 296 0.33 -30.23 -5.15
C MET A 296 1.72 -30.84 -5.31
N GLU A 297 1.88 -31.64 -6.36
CA GLU A 297 3.12 -32.37 -6.69
C GLU A 297 4.34 -31.43 -6.79
N GLU A 298 4.16 -30.25 -7.41
CA GLU A 298 5.14 -29.16 -7.43
C GLU A 298 4.74 -28.12 -6.38
N PRO A 299 5.38 -28.06 -5.20
CA PRO A 299 4.96 -27.13 -4.15
C PRO A 299 4.99 -25.69 -4.64
N LEU A 300 3.95 -24.90 -4.32
CA LEU A 300 3.93 -23.46 -4.64
C LEU A 300 5.17 -22.75 -4.13
N PHE A 301 5.70 -21.82 -4.92
CA PHE A 301 6.92 -21.05 -4.66
C PHE A 301 8.23 -21.85 -4.70
N ALA A 302 8.21 -23.18 -4.90
CA ALA A 302 9.43 -24.00 -4.97
C ALA A 302 10.45 -23.54 -6.04
N ASN A 303 9.99 -22.80 -7.05
CA ASN A 303 10.81 -22.30 -8.15
C ASN A 303 11.43 -20.91 -7.90
N LEU A 304 11.10 -20.27 -6.78
CA LEU A 304 11.62 -18.95 -6.40
C LEU A 304 12.78 -19.12 -5.41
N GLN A 305 13.81 -18.29 -5.56
CA GLN A 305 14.98 -18.29 -4.68
C GLN A 305 15.39 -16.84 -4.39
N GLY A 306 15.50 -16.49 -3.11
CA GLY A 306 16.05 -15.22 -2.64
C GLY A 306 17.47 -15.35 -2.10
N GLU A 307 18.11 -14.21 -1.86
CA GLU A 307 19.46 -14.07 -1.28
C GLU A 307 19.49 -13.07 -0.11
N GLY A 308 18.58 -13.25 0.86
CA GLY A 308 18.24 -12.22 1.84
C GLY A 308 17.23 -11.21 1.28
N THR A 309 16.42 -11.64 0.32
CA THR A 309 15.45 -10.81 -0.37
C THR A 309 14.22 -10.56 0.51
N PRO A 310 13.79 -9.32 0.77
CA PRO A 310 12.56 -9.06 1.50
C PRO A 310 11.34 -9.57 0.72
N CYS A 311 10.36 -10.12 1.43
CA CYS A 311 9.09 -10.54 0.86
C CYS A 311 7.89 -10.16 1.73
N VAL A 312 6.73 -10.04 1.09
CA VAL A 312 5.42 -9.88 1.73
C VAL A 312 4.53 -11.04 1.31
N ILE A 313 3.84 -11.63 2.29
CA ILE A 313 2.98 -12.79 2.08
C ILE A 313 1.52 -12.37 2.03
N ILE A 314 0.75 -12.85 1.06
CA ILE A 314 -0.69 -12.63 0.94
C ILE A 314 -1.43 -13.97 0.94
N ALA A 315 -2.15 -14.26 2.01
CA ALA A 315 -3.04 -15.43 2.13
C ALA A 315 -4.50 -15.00 1.93
N ALA A 316 -4.97 -15.02 0.69
CA ALA A 316 -6.34 -14.60 0.38
C ALA A 316 -7.36 -15.69 0.72
N TYR A 317 -8.43 -15.34 1.44
CA TYR A 317 -9.35 -16.33 1.98
C TYR A 317 -10.82 -15.92 1.89
N GLY A 318 -11.72 -16.91 1.91
CA GLY A 318 -13.17 -16.71 1.80
C GLY A 318 -13.89 -16.65 3.13
N ASN A 319 -13.31 -15.99 4.15
CA ASN A 319 -13.89 -15.78 5.50
C ASN A 319 -13.78 -16.95 6.51
N ARG A 320 -12.90 -17.94 6.27
CA ARG A 320 -12.60 -19.08 7.16
C ARG A 320 -11.32 -18.85 8.01
N HIS A 321 -10.41 -19.83 8.06
CA HIS A 321 -9.09 -19.75 8.70
C HIS A 321 -8.03 -19.44 7.63
N TYR A 322 -6.98 -18.69 7.97
CA TYR A 322 -5.86 -18.37 7.06
C TYR A 322 -4.49 -18.60 7.72
N ASP A 323 -4.46 -18.79 9.04
CA ASP A 323 -3.26 -18.73 9.87
C ASP A 323 -2.19 -19.75 9.43
N ASP A 324 -2.57 -21.04 9.29
CA ASP A 324 -1.62 -22.07 8.84
C ASP A 324 -1.06 -21.78 7.44
N THR A 325 -1.85 -21.15 6.57
CA THR A 325 -1.37 -20.78 5.22
C THR A 325 -0.28 -19.71 5.29
N LEU A 326 -0.42 -18.71 6.18
CA LEU A 326 0.63 -17.71 6.41
C LEU A 326 1.91 -18.36 6.92
N ALA A 327 1.81 -19.22 7.95
CA ALA A 327 2.95 -19.91 8.52
C ALA A 327 3.64 -20.84 7.51
N GLN A 328 2.87 -21.59 6.71
CA GLN A 328 3.39 -22.46 5.63
C GLN A 328 4.12 -21.67 4.54
N MET A 329 3.58 -20.53 4.12
CA MET A 329 4.21 -19.67 3.13
C MET A 329 5.52 -19.07 3.67
N LYS A 330 5.52 -18.63 4.93
CA LYS A 330 6.71 -18.08 5.60
C LYS A 330 7.82 -19.11 5.70
N GLU A 331 7.56 -20.29 6.27
CA GLU A 331 8.56 -21.36 6.40
C GLU A 331 9.19 -21.69 5.04
N ARG A 332 8.35 -21.82 4.00
CA ARG A 332 8.82 -22.14 2.66
C ARG A 332 9.71 -21.04 2.07
N LEU A 333 9.23 -19.79 2.05
CA LEU A 333 9.97 -18.68 1.46
C LEU A 333 11.27 -18.39 2.24
N GLU A 334 11.25 -18.46 3.58
CA GLU A 334 12.45 -18.25 4.38
C GLU A 334 13.50 -19.35 4.16
N SER A 335 13.07 -20.61 4.02
CA SER A 335 13.98 -21.71 3.63
C SER A 335 14.61 -21.51 2.24
N GLN A 336 14.03 -20.64 1.41
CA GLN A 336 14.48 -20.27 0.07
C GLN A 336 15.22 -18.91 0.06
N GLY A 337 15.66 -18.41 1.21
CA GLY A 337 16.47 -17.20 1.31
C GLY A 337 15.69 -15.88 1.19
N PHE A 338 14.37 -15.90 1.41
CA PHE A 338 13.58 -14.67 1.58
C PHE A 338 13.48 -14.27 3.07
N ILE A 339 13.17 -13.00 3.33
CA ILE A 339 12.91 -12.47 4.69
C ILE A 339 11.50 -11.88 4.70
N CYS A 340 10.59 -12.47 5.47
CA CYS A 340 9.18 -12.06 5.51
C CYS A 340 9.02 -10.75 6.31
N ILE A 341 9.03 -9.61 5.62
CA ILE A 341 8.93 -8.28 6.27
C ILE A 341 7.50 -7.81 6.48
N GLY A 342 6.50 -8.60 6.10
CA GLY A 342 5.10 -8.40 6.47
C GLY A 342 4.16 -9.40 5.81
N ALA A 343 2.91 -9.38 6.24
CA ALA A 343 1.88 -10.23 5.62
C ALA A 343 0.48 -9.62 5.65
N ALA A 344 -0.39 -10.12 4.78
CA ALA A 344 -1.80 -9.77 4.75
C ALA A 344 -2.68 -11.02 4.54
N ALA A 345 -3.84 -11.00 5.18
CA ALA A 345 -4.93 -11.94 4.95
C ALA A 345 -6.16 -11.18 4.42
N PRO A 346 -6.21 -10.86 3.11
CA PRO A 346 -7.36 -10.18 2.52
C PRO A 346 -8.52 -11.13 2.26
N ILE A 347 -9.74 -10.61 2.40
CA ILE A 347 -10.96 -11.36 2.11
C ILE A 347 -11.28 -11.26 0.61
N ILE A 348 -11.59 -12.41 0.01
CA ILE A 348 -11.98 -12.52 -1.40
C ILE A 348 -13.28 -13.32 -1.55
N PRO A 349 -13.99 -13.21 -2.67
CA PRO A 349 -15.23 -13.95 -2.89
C PRO A 349 -14.97 -15.47 -2.88
N HIS A 350 -15.76 -16.21 -2.12
CA HIS A 350 -15.60 -17.65 -2.02
C HIS A 350 -16.22 -18.35 -3.24
N ILE A 351 -15.52 -19.34 -3.81
CA ILE A 351 -16.00 -20.08 -4.99
C ILE A 351 -17.30 -20.88 -4.78
N TYR A 352 -17.62 -21.28 -3.54
CA TYR A 352 -18.75 -22.15 -3.21
C TYR A 352 -19.94 -21.39 -2.62
N SER A 353 -19.76 -20.13 -2.24
CA SER A 353 -20.82 -19.32 -1.64
C SER A 353 -20.91 -17.98 -2.35
N PRO A 354 -22.09 -17.59 -2.86
CA PRO A 354 -22.29 -16.28 -3.46
C PRO A 354 -22.30 -15.14 -2.44
N VAL A 355 -22.36 -15.43 -1.13
CA VAL A 355 -22.43 -14.42 -0.07
C VAL A 355 -21.08 -14.20 0.62
N LEU A 356 -20.27 -15.24 0.81
CA LEU A 356 -18.99 -15.12 1.50
C LEU A 356 -17.97 -14.31 0.69
N GLY A 357 -17.49 -13.22 1.28
CA GLY A 357 -16.53 -12.31 0.63
C GLY A 357 -17.09 -11.58 -0.60
N LYS A 358 -18.42 -11.56 -0.78
CA LYS A 358 -19.05 -10.88 -1.91
C LYS A 358 -18.68 -9.40 -1.92
N GLY A 359 -18.17 -8.91 -3.06
CA GLY A 359 -17.77 -7.51 -3.24
C GLY A 359 -16.42 -7.14 -2.63
N ARG A 360 -15.71 -8.08 -2.00
CA ARG A 360 -14.40 -7.86 -1.35
C ARG A 360 -13.24 -8.20 -2.32
N PRO A 361 -12.07 -7.54 -2.26
CA PRO A 361 -11.73 -6.45 -1.36
C PRO A 361 -12.54 -5.16 -1.62
N ASP A 362 -13.11 -4.59 -0.56
CA ASP A 362 -13.86 -3.32 -0.60
C ASP A 362 -12.96 -2.14 -0.18
N GLU A 363 -13.51 -0.92 -0.08
CA GLU A 363 -12.75 0.28 0.32
C GLU A 363 -12.09 0.14 1.70
N LYS A 364 -12.74 -0.56 2.66
CA LYS A 364 -12.19 -0.76 4.00
C LYS A 364 -10.98 -1.70 3.96
N ASP A 365 -11.06 -2.76 3.15
CA ASP A 365 -9.89 -3.63 2.94
C ASP A 365 -8.75 -2.88 2.28
N GLN A 366 -9.05 -2.05 1.28
CA GLN A 366 -8.05 -1.27 0.56
C GLN A 366 -7.35 -0.29 1.49
N GLN A 367 -8.06 0.35 2.43
CA GLN A 367 -7.43 1.19 3.47
C GLN A 367 -6.48 0.40 4.36
N ILE A 368 -6.84 -0.82 4.77
CA ILE A 368 -5.97 -1.69 5.57
C ILE A 368 -4.72 -2.10 4.78
N LEU A 369 -4.89 -2.51 3.51
CA LEU A 369 -3.79 -2.86 2.62
C LEU A 369 -2.88 -1.67 2.33
N ARG A 370 -3.44 -0.47 2.17
CA ARG A 370 -2.69 0.77 1.98
C ARG A 370 -1.83 1.10 3.21
N ARG A 371 -2.38 0.96 4.42
CA ARG A 371 -1.62 1.13 5.67
C ARG A 371 -0.45 0.14 5.75
N LEU A 372 -0.69 -1.13 5.42
CA LEU A 372 0.39 -2.11 5.34
C LEU A 372 1.44 -1.71 4.30
N ALA A 373 1.06 -1.21 3.12
CA ALA A 373 2.02 -0.79 2.10
C ALA A 373 2.94 0.34 2.59
N VAL A 374 2.41 1.33 3.31
CA VAL A 374 3.21 2.39 3.95
C VAL A 374 4.17 1.80 4.98
N GLU A 375 3.70 0.89 5.82
CA GLU A 375 4.56 0.21 6.80
C GLU A 375 5.66 -0.64 6.14
N ILE A 376 5.36 -1.32 5.04
CA ILE A 376 6.36 -2.03 4.24
C ILE A 376 7.39 -1.06 3.66
N LYS A 377 7.00 0.11 3.15
CA LYS A 377 7.96 1.14 2.68
C LYS A 377 8.90 1.57 3.81
N LYS A 378 8.38 1.80 5.02
CA LYS A 378 9.20 2.12 6.21
C LYS A 378 10.16 0.99 6.56
N ARG A 379 9.69 -0.26 6.57
CA ARG A 379 10.52 -1.45 6.83
C ARG A 379 11.59 -1.65 5.75
N LEU A 380 11.31 -1.24 4.51
CA LEU A 380 12.28 -1.27 3.41
C LEU A 380 13.38 -0.23 3.59
N GLU A 381 13.01 1.02 3.92
CA GLU A 381 13.96 2.10 4.21
C GLU A 381 14.88 1.72 5.38
N LYS A 382 14.29 1.33 6.53
CA LYS A 382 15.03 0.92 7.72
C LYS A 382 15.89 -0.32 7.47
N GLY A 383 15.31 -1.34 6.82
CA GLY A 383 15.99 -2.61 6.60
C GLY A 383 17.14 -2.53 5.59
N GLN A 384 17.18 -1.50 4.74
CA GLN A 384 18.32 -1.24 3.88
C GLN A 384 19.55 -0.74 4.66
N GLU A 385 19.32 -0.05 5.77
CA GLU A 385 20.38 0.50 6.63
C GLU A 385 20.78 -0.48 7.75
N GLU A 386 19.79 -1.11 8.39
CA GLU A 386 19.97 -1.92 9.61
C GLU A 386 19.83 -3.44 9.37
N GLY A 387 19.36 -3.86 8.19
CA GLY A 387 19.00 -5.24 7.87
C GLY A 387 17.49 -5.53 8.06
N PHE A 388 16.96 -6.47 7.27
CA PHE A 388 15.54 -6.84 7.33
C PHE A 388 15.22 -7.76 8.50
N LEU A 389 14.12 -7.47 9.18
CA LEU A 389 13.58 -8.30 10.26
C LEU A 389 12.34 -9.05 9.79
N SER A 390 12.28 -10.34 10.12
CA SER A 390 11.12 -11.18 9.82
C SER A 390 9.99 -10.94 10.84
N VAL A 391 8.75 -10.83 10.36
CA VAL A 391 7.58 -10.67 11.22
C VAL A 391 7.10 -12.00 11.81
N CYS A 392 6.53 -11.94 13.01
CA CYS A 392 5.82 -13.08 13.58
C CYS A 392 4.46 -13.24 12.88
N LEU A 393 4.17 -14.45 12.38
CA LEU A 393 2.88 -14.78 11.77
C LEU A 393 2.16 -15.85 12.61
N PRO A 394 0.81 -15.83 12.65
CA PRO A 394 0.04 -16.85 13.34
C PRO A 394 0.05 -18.18 12.56
N GLY A 395 -0.41 -19.25 13.22
CA GLY A 395 -0.64 -20.56 12.61
C GLY A 395 0.51 -21.54 12.76
N ASN A 396 0.27 -22.79 12.34
CA ASN A 396 1.27 -23.85 12.34
C ASN A 396 1.85 -24.01 10.92
N PRO A 397 3.19 -23.93 10.72
CA PRO A 397 3.79 -24.15 9.40
C PRO A 397 3.70 -25.61 8.94
N ARG A 398 3.48 -26.56 9.84
CA ARG A 398 3.36 -28.00 9.56
C ARG A 398 2.08 -28.58 10.19
N PRO A 399 0.90 -28.12 9.76
CA PRO A 399 -0.37 -28.63 10.28
C PRO A 399 -0.63 -30.03 9.72
N GLU A 400 -1.44 -30.84 10.42
CA GLU A 400 -1.93 -32.09 9.85
C GLU A 400 -2.75 -31.83 8.58
N PRO A 401 -2.55 -32.63 7.50
CA PRO A 401 -3.29 -32.43 6.25
C PRO A 401 -4.81 -32.51 6.47
N LYS A 402 -5.52 -31.45 6.06
CA LYS A 402 -6.98 -31.44 6.18
C LYS A 402 -7.63 -32.22 5.04
N GLN A 403 -8.54 -33.13 5.41
CA GLN A 403 -9.43 -33.77 4.46
C GLN A 403 -10.52 -32.79 4.03
N MET A 404 -10.54 -32.43 2.75
CA MET A 404 -11.56 -31.55 2.18
C MET A 404 -12.86 -32.32 1.99
N LYS A 405 -14.01 -31.68 2.26
CA LYS A 405 -15.32 -32.24 1.90
C LYS A 405 -15.38 -32.39 0.38
N PRO A 406 -15.78 -33.56 -0.15
CA PRO A 406 -15.87 -33.76 -1.58
C PRO A 406 -16.92 -32.81 -2.17
N VAL A 407 -16.63 -32.31 -3.36
CA VAL A 407 -17.58 -31.54 -4.17
C VAL A 407 -17.82 -32.38 -5.42
N GLU A 408 -19.07 -32.76 -5.65
CA GLU A 408 -19.45 -33.57 -6.79
C GLU A 408 -19.26 -32.74 -8.07
N LYS A 409 -18.62 -33.33 -9.08
CA LYS A 409 -18.29 -32.66 -10.35
C LYS A 409 -18.99 -33.40 -11.47
N HIS A 410 -19.66 -32.64 -12.33
CA HIS A 410 -20.39 -33.20 -13.46
C HIS A 410 -19.73 -32.78 -14.77
N PHE A 411 -19.71 -33.70 -15.73
CA PHE A 411 -19.24 -33.44 -17.08
C PHE A 411 -20.29 -33.91 -18.09
N ASP A 412 -20.89 -32.95 -18.79
CA ASP A 412 -21.83 -33.23 -19.86
C ASP A 412 -21.06 -33.32 -21.19
N ARG A 413 -20.90 -34.55 -21.69
CA ARG A 413 -20.22 -34.81 -22.95
C ARG A 413 -21.01 -34.27 -24.15
N GLY A 414 -22.35 -34.19 -24.07
CA GLY A 414 -23.22 -33.66 -25.12
C GLY A 414 -23.09 -32.15 -25.30
N LEU A 415 -22.80 -31.42 -24.22
CA LEU A 415 -22.52 -29.97 -24.28
C LEU A 415 -21.05 -29.65 -24.61
N CYS A 416 -20.15 -30.63 -24.58
CA CYS A 416 -18.72 -30.38 -24.72
C CYS A 416 -18.32 -30.08 -26.17
N THR A 417 -17.68 -28.93 -26.40
CA THR A 417 -17.13 -28.54 -27.71
C THR A 417 -15.71 -29.05 -27.98
N ASN A 418 -15.16 -29.88 -27.09
CA ASN A 418 -13.79 -30.38 -27.13
C ASN A 418 -12.69 -29.30 -27.28
N CYS A 419 -12.94 -28.07 -26.84
CA CYS A 419 -12.00 -26.95 -26.95
C CYS A 419 -10.76 -27.07 -26.03
N GLN A 420 -10.74 -28.09 -25.15
CA GLN A 420 -9.70 -28.34 -24.13
C GLN A 420 -9.37 -27.18 -23.17
N ALA A 421 -10.19 -26.12 -23.12
CA ALA A 421 -9.93 -24.98 -22.23
C ALA A 421 -9.79 -25.39 -20.76
N CYS A 422 -10.65 -26.30 -20.28
CA CYS A 422 -10.59 -26.82 -18.90
C CYS A 422 -9.29 -27.60 -18.61
N VAL A 423 -8.77 -28.32 -19.60
CA VAL A 423 -7.50 -29.07 -19.49
C VAL A 423 -6.31 -28.12 -19.45
N GLN A 424 -6.26 -27.19 -20.40
CA GLN A 424 -5.16 -26.23 -20.53
C GLN A 424 -5.08 -25.26 -19.35
N LYS A 425 -6.22 -24.89 -18.77
CA LYS A 425 -6.32 -23.98 -17.62
C LYS A 425 -6.29 -24.68 -16.27
N CYS A 426 -6.27 -26.01 -16.22
CA CYS A 426 -6.15 -26.73 -14.95
C CYS A 426 -4.76 -26.48 -14.32
N PRO A 427 -4.68 -25.88 -13.12
CA PRO A 427 -3.39 -25.51 -12.52
C PRO A 427 -2.54 -26.72 -12.11
N VAL A 428 -3.14 -27.89 -11.97
CA VAL A 428 -2.52 -29.12 -11.43
C VAL A 428 -2.62 -30.31 -12.38
N ASN A 429 -3.01 -30.07 -13.64
CA ASN A 429 -3.14 -31.13 -14.65
C ASN A 429 -4.07 -32.28 -14.25
N ALA A 430 -5.09 -32.00 -13.43
CA ALA A 430 -6.02 -33.02 -12.95
C ALA A 430 -6.96 -33.55 -14.05
N ILE A 431 -7.08 -32.86 -15.19
CA ILE A 431 -8.02 -33.25 -16.26
C ILE A 431 -7.26 -33.96 -17.38
N SER A 432 -7.69 -35.17 -17.75
CA SER A 432 -7.14 -35.92 -18.88
C SER A 432 -7.33 -35.17 -20.20
N GLN A 433 -6.30 -35.16 -21.05
CA GLN A 433 -6.40 -34.62 -22.41
C GLN A 433 -7.25 -35.51 -23.33
N GLU A 434 -7.28 -36.81 -23.05
CA GLU A 434 -7.94 -37.81 -23.89
C GLU A 434 -9.39 -38.03 -23.45
N THR A 435 -9.59 -38.38 -22.17
CA THR A 435 -10.92 -38.76 -21.65
C THR A 435 -11.72 -37.56 -21.16
N LEU A 436 -11.05 -36.43 -20.89
CA LEU A 436 -11.60 -35.26 -20.19
C LEU A 436 -12.07 -35.56 -18.76
N GLU A 437 -11.72 -36.70 -18.19
CA GLU A 437 -12.06 -37.03 -16.80
C GLU A 437 -11.15 -36.29 -15.81
N ILE A 438 -11.68 -36.04 -14.61
CA ILE A 438 -10.97 -35.39 -13.51
C ILE A 438 -10.37 -36.48 -12.62
N CYS A 439 -9.06 -36.44 -12.43
CA CYS A 439 -8.35 -37.19 -11.41
C CYS A 439 -8.54 -36.48 -10.07
N GLU A 440 -9.39 -37.06 -9.21
CA GLU A 440 -9.78 -36.46 -7.93
C GLU A 440 -8.60 -36.30 -6.97
N ASP A 441 -7.66 -37.26 -6.92
CA ASP A 441 -6.46 -37.20 -6.07
C ASP A 441 -5.55 -36.01 -6.39
N ARG A 442 -5.60 -35.52 -7.64
CA ARG A 442 -4.84 -34.33 -8.06
C ARG A 442 -5.66 -33.05 -8.04
N CYS A 443 -6.97 -33.14 -7.95
CA CYS A 443 -7.84 -31.97 -8.13
C CYS A 443 -7.85 -31.09 -6.88
N LEU A 444 -7.44 -29.82 -7.00
CA LEU A 444 -7.48 -28.86 -5.90
C LEU A 444 -8.89 -28.46 -5.44
N ASN A 445 -9.94 -28.88 -6.16
CA ASN A 445 -11.30 -28.38 -5.96
C ASN A 445 -11.36 -26.83 -6.04
N CYS A 446 -10.71 -26.26 -7.07
CA CYS A 446 -10.70 -24.81 -7.30
C CYS A 446 -11.81 -24.31 -8.24
N MET A 447 -12.48 -25.24 -8.95
CA MET A 447 -13.52 -24.99 -9.95
C MET A 447 -13.13 -24.02 -11.08
N SER A 448 -11.82 -23.86 -11.35
CA SER A 448 -11.36 -23.08 -12.50
C SER A 448 -11.88 -23.68 -13.82
N CYS A 449 -12.01 -25.01 -13.89
CA CYS A 449 -12.52 -25.74 -15.05
C CYS A 449 -13.96 -25.38 -15.44
N THR A 450 -14.83 -25.06 -14.47
CA THR A 450 -16.21 -24.65 -14.72
C THR A 450 -16.24 -23.19 -15.17
N LYS A 451 -15.44 -22.33 -14.53
CA LYS A 451 -15.31 -20.90 -14.89
C LYS A 451 -14.84 -20.68 -16.33
N VAL A 452 -13.95 -21.54 -16.85
CA VAL A 452 -13.43 -21.42 -18.22
C VAL A 452 -14.28 -22.15 -19.27
N CYS A 453 -15.23 -22.99 -18.85
CA CYS A 453 -16.07 -23.78 -19.76
C CYS A 453 -17.24 -22.94 -20.29
N LYS A 454 -17.01 -22.23 -21.40
CA LYS A 454 -18.03 -21.39 -22.04
C LYS A 454 -19.29 -22.17 -22.49
N ALA A 455 -19.15 -23.46 -22.81
CA ALA A 455 -20.24 -24.30 -23.26
C ALA A 455 -21.11 -24.86 -22.12
N GLY A 456 -20.76 -24.61 -20.86
CA GLY A 456 -21.51 -25.14 -19.71
C GLY A 456 -21.36 -26.64 -19.48
N ALA A 457 -20.51 -27.34 -20.25
CA ALA A 457 -20.27 -28.77 -20.14
C ALA A 457 -19.63 -29.22 -18.80
N ARG A 458 -19.11 -28.29 -17.99
CA ARG A 458 -18.52 -28.57 -16.67
C ARG A 458 -19.38 -27.93 -15.59
N GLY A 459 -19.89 -28.77 -14.68
CA GLY A 459 -20.66 -28.35 -13.51
C GLY A 459 -20.11 -28.95 -12.22
N PHE A 460 -20.65 -28.51 -11.10
CA PHE A 460 -20.37 -29.08 -9.80
C PHE A 460 -21.55 -28.82 -8.84
N ASP A 461 -21.78 -29.73 -7.90
CA ASP A 461 -22.71 -29.54 -6.80
C ASP A 461 -21.92 -29.24 -5.51
N CYS A 462 -22.05 -28.01 -5.03
CA CYS A 462 -21.51 -27.57 -3.75
C CYS A 462 -22.58 -27.27 -2.71
N SER A 463 -23.83 -27.73 -2.86
CA SER A 463 -24.97 -27.42 -1.99
C SER A 463 -24.67 -27.68 -0.51
N GLN A 464 -24.17 -28.87 -0.17
CA GLN A 464 -23.81 -29.23 1.21
C GLN A 464 -22.64 -28.39 1.75
N VAL A 465 -21.61 -28.17 0.93
CA VAL A 465 -20.44 -27.37 1.30
C VAL A 465 -20.84 -25.92 1.51
N ARG A 466 -21.69 -25.38 0.63
CA ARG A 466 -22.25 -24.03 0.71
C ARG A 466 -23.03 -23.85 1.99
N GLN A 467 -23.98 -24.74 2.29
CA GLN A 467 -24.77 -24.69 3.51
C GLN A 467 -23.87 -24.68 4.75
N TYR A 468 -22.88 -25.58 4.81
CA TYR A 468 -21.91 -25.60 5.91
C TYR A 468 -21.14 -24.29 6.02
N LEU A 469 -20.65 -23.74 4.91
CA LEU A 469 -19.87 -22.51 4.90
C LEU A 469 -20.71 -21.31 5.36
N GLU A 470 -21.92 -21.17 4.86
CA GLU A 470 -22.82 -20.06 5.18
C GLU A 470 -23.32 -20.13 6.62
N SER A 471 -23.60 -21.33 7.14
CA SER A 471 -24.02 -21.50 8.54
C SER A 471 -22.91 -21.22 9.56
N ASN A 472 -21.64 -21.42 9.21
CA ASN A 472 -20.52 -21.32 10.17
C ASN A 472 -19.66 -20.06 9.99
N TYR A 473 -19.65 -19.47 8.80
CA TYR A 473 -18.68 -18.43 8.43
C TYR A 473 -19.32 -17.23 7.72
N SER A 474 -20.63 -17.01 7.85
CA SER A 474 -21.31 -15.84 7.27
C SER A 474 -21.00 -14.51 7.96
N SER A 475 -20.56 -14.54 9.22
CA SER A 475 -20.17 -13.35 9.98
C SER A 475 -18.96 -12.65 9.32
N PRO A 476 -19.08 -11.38 8.91
CA PRO A 476 -17.98 -10.68 8.22
C PRO A 476 -16.72 -10.58 9.07
N ARG A 477 -15.57 -11.04 8.53
CA ARG A 477 -14.25 -10.74 9.11
C ARG A 477 -13.66 -9.46 8.51
N LYS A 478 -12.61 -8.98 9.15
CA LYS A 478 -11.77 -7.89 8.66
C LYS A 478 -10.56 -8.48 7.92
N THR A 479 -10.02 -7.72 6.97
CA THR A 479 -8.67 -7.99 6.47
C THR A 479 -7.68 -7.79 7.62
N GLU A 480 -6.73 -8.71 7.77
CA GLU A 480 -5.72 -8.67 8.83
C GLU A 480 -4.33 -8.50 8.21
N VAL A 481 -3.43 -7.79 8.91
CA VAL A 481 -2.07 -7.45 8.43
C VAL A 481 -1.07 -7.59 9.57
N PHE A 482 0.19 -7.89 9.24
CA PHE A 482 1.27 -8.25 10.17
C PHE A 482 2.59 -7.56 9.79
#